data_AF-A0A7K3Y648-F1
#
_entry.id   AF-A0A7K3Y648-F1
#
_cell.length_a   1.000
_cell.length_b   1.000
_cell.length_c   1.000
_cell.angle_alpha   90.00
_cell.angle_beta   90.00
_cell.angle_gamma   90.00
#
_symmetry.space_group_name_H-M   'P 1'
#
loop_
_entity.id
_entity.type
_entity.pdbx_description
1 polymer ?
#
loop_
_entity_poly.entity_id
_entity_poly.type
_entity_poly.pdbx_seq_one_letter_code
_entity_poly.pdbx_strand_id
1 'polypeptide(L)'
;MSLIPVSDIIRRLQECGAKRVALQFPAGLARQAPGVAAALRDAGFFVIVSGDPCYGACDLALDTLTYADVLVHFGHAPVEERPHVIYEPVRIDFDVNALSRALPMLESRRIGLVTTVQHAHLIGAMAAYLAEHGIEAVIAPGDGRTPIPGQVLGCNFVAARATGADEILFVGTGVFHPTGIQLATRARVVALDPFTGEAQVVDASRLVRRRAAVMAKAQDAASFGIIVSTKSGQQRMALARRLASLSDRAFLVTMREVSPAGMLDLGFGAYVNTACPRLAYDDQVRFPFPVLTPPEFEIICGVRAWDDYAIDEYLSP
;
A
#
# COMPACT_ATOMS: atom_id res chain seq x y z
N MET A 1 -19.52 -16.80 7.92
CA MET A 1 -19.08 -16.16 9.18
C MET A 1 -18.53 -14.80 8.84
N SER A 2 -18.86 -13.75 9.61
CA SER A 2 -18.27 -12.42 9.41
C SER A 2 -16.80 -12.47 9.81
N LEU A 3 -15.93 -11.86 9.01
CA LEU A 3 -14.50 -11.70 9.30
C LEU A 3 -14.25 -10.64 10.39
N ILE A 4 -15.30 -9.97 10.86
CA ILE A 4 -15.22 -8.83 11.78
C ILE A 4 -15.63 -9.27 13.19
N PRO A 5 -14.73 -9.19 14.19
CA PRO A 5 -15.03 -9.57 15.57
C PRO A 5 -15.79 -8.46 16.31
N VAL A 6 -17.07 -8.27 15.97
CA VAL A 6 -17.90 -7.16 16.50
C VAL A 6 -17.89 -7.06 18.03
N SER A 7 -17.91 -8.19 18.75
CA SER A 7 -17.88 -8.20 20.22
C SER A 7 -16.60 -7.59 20.80
N ASP A 8 -15.44 -7.80 20.16
CA ASP A 8 -14.18 -7.20 20.60
C ASP A 8 -14.16 -5.68 20.35
N ILE A 9 -14.74 -5.27 19.23
CA ILE A 9 -14.87 -3.84 18.89
C ILE A 9 -15.77 -3.13 19.91
N ILE A 10 -16.91 -3.72 20.28
CA ILE A 10 -17.79 -3.19 21.32
C ILE A 10 -17.03 -2.99 22.64
N ARG A 11 -16.27 -4.00 23.07
CA ARG A 11 -15.46 -3.93 24.29
C ARG A 11 -14.46 -2.76 24.24
N ARG A 12 -13.68 -2.65 23.15
CA ARG A 12 -12.69 -1.57 22.97
C ARG A 12 -13.34 -0.18 22.95
N LEU A 13 -14.52 -0.05 22.36
CA LEU A 13 -15.29 1.20 22.34
C LEU A 13 -15.83 1.59 23.73
N GLN A 14 -16.26 0.61 24.53
CA GLN A 14 -16.68 0.84 25.92
C GLN A 14 -15.50 1.25 26.81
N GLU A 15 -14.35 0.59 26.66
CA GLU A 15 -13.12 0.89 27.41
C GLU A 15 -12.63 2.32 27.17
N CYS A 16 -12.75 2.84 25.94
CA CYS A 16 -12.42 4.24 25.64
C CYS A 16 -13.57 5.22 25.86
N GLY A 17 -14.71 4.77 26.38
CA GLY A 17 -15.86 5.61 26.70
C GLY A 17 -16.55 6.25 25.50
N ALA A 18 -16.40 5.69 24.30
CA ALA A 18 -16.99 6.22 23.08
C ALA A 18 -18.52 6.11 23.11
N LYS A 19 -19.22 7.15 22.65
CA LYS A 19 -20.68 7.14 22.47
C LYS A 19 -21.08 7.23 21.00
N ARG A 20 -20.28 7.94 20.21
CA ARG A 20 -20.45 8.16 18.77
C ARG A 20 -19.30 7.51 18.03
N VAL A 21 -19.61 6.66 17.05
CA VAL A 21 -18.63 5.82 16.37
C VAL A 21 -18.74 6.02 14.87
N ALA A 22 -17.65 6.44 14.24
CA ALA A 22 -17.50 6.46 12.79
C ALA A 22 -16.96 5.10 12.32
N LEU A 23 -17.49 4.58 11.22
CA LEU A 23 -17.03 3.34 10.59
C LEU A 23 -16.49 3.63 9.19
N GLN A 24 -15.34 3.05 8.86
CA GLN A 24 -14.76 3.14 7.52
C GLN A 24 -14.31 1.76 7.02
N PHE A 25 -14.78 1.40 5.83
CA PHE A 25 -14.54 0.09 5.22
C PHE A 25 -13.83 0.21 3.87
N PRO A 26 -12.84 -0.64 3.56
CA PRO A 26 -12.39 -0.82 2.19
C PRO A 26 -13.48 -1.45 1.33
N ALA A 27 -13.35 -1.32 0.00
CA ALA A 27 -14.31 -1.83 -0.97
C ALA A 27 -14.69 -3.32 -0.74
N GLY A 28 -13.72 -4.17 -0.41
CA GLY A 28 -13.95 -5.60 -0.14
C GLY A 28 -14.77 -5.91 1.12
N LEU A 29 -14.90 -4.95 2.04
CA LEU A 29 -15.64 -5.11 3.30
C LEU A 29 -16.88 -4.20 3.38
N ALA A 30 -17.05 -3.26 2.45
CA ALA A 30 -18.11 -2.25 2.49
C ALA A 30 -19.53 -2.84 2.61
N ARG A 31 -19.79 -4.02 2.02
CA ARG A 31 -21.08 -4.72 2.14
C ARG A 31 -21.40 -5.21 3.56
N GLN A 32 -20.42 -5.30 4.45
CA GLN A 32 -20.62 -5.66 5.86
C GLN A 32 -21.05 -4.45 6.70
N ALA A 33 -20.94 -3.22 6.18
CA ALA A 33 -21.20 -2.00 6.93
C ALA A 33 -22.60 -1.96 7.58
N PRO A 34 -23.71 -2.32 6.89
CA PRO A 34 -25.03 -2.30 7.53
C PRO A 34 -25.14 -3.25 8.72
N GLY A 35 -24.53 -4.43 8.63
CA GLY A 35 -24.55 -5.43 9.70
C GLY A 35 -23.76 -4.99 10.93
N VAL A 36 -22.54 -4.46 10.73
CA VAL A 36 -21.71 -3.93 11.82
C VAL A 36 -22.38 -2.71 12.46
N ALA A 37 -22.94 -1.80 11.66
CA ALA A 37 -23.63 -0.62 12.17
C ALA A 37 -24.86 -0.97 13.01
N ALA A 38 -25.66 -1.95 12.58
CA ALA A 38 -26.80 -2.44 13.35
C ALA A 38 -26.35 -3.03 14.70
N ALA A 39 -25.33 -3.89 14.70
CA ALA A 39 -24.83 -4.51 15.92
C ALA A 39 -24.26 -3.50 16.94
N LEU A 40 -23.53 -2.48 16.48
CA LEU A 40 -23.04 -1.41 17.36
C LEU A 40 -24.19 -0.53 17.88
N ARG A 41 -25.20 -0.24 17.06
CA ARG A 41 -26.39 0.49 17.51
C ARG A 41 -27.15 -0.30 18.58
N ASP A 42 -27.32 -1.60 18.40
CA ASP A 42 -27.98 -2.48 19.37
C ASP A 42 -27.19 -2.55 20.70
N ALA A 43 -25.87 -2.35 20.65
CA ALA A 43 -25.00 -2.21 21.82
C ALA A 43 -25.02 -0.79 22.45
N GLY A 44 -25.82 0.14 21.93
CA GLY A 44 -26.04 1.47 22.50
C GLY A 44 -25.18 2.61 21.92
N PHE A 45 -24.42 2.35 20.85
CA PHE A 45 -23.63 3.40 20.21
C PHE A 45 -24.45 4.19 19.17
N PHE A 46 -24.15 5.50 19.05
CA PHE A 46 -24.54 6.27 17.87
C PHE A 46 -23.54 5.99 16.75
N VAL A 47 -24.01 5.56 15.57
CA VAL A 47 -23.12 5.07 14.51
C VAL A 47 -23.26 5.92 13.24
N ILE A 48 -22.12 6.31 12.67
CA ILE A 48 -22.00 6.99 11.38
C ILE A 48 -21.12 6.14 10.48
N VAL A 49 -21.54 5.91 9.24
CA VAL A 49 -20.76 5.15 8.26
C VAL A 49 -20.20 6.10 7.22
N SER A 50 -18.88 6.07 7.03
CA SER A 50 -18.21 6.77 5.93
C SER A 50 -18.61 6.15 4.60
N GLY A 51 -19.17 6.96 3.69
CA GLY A 51 -19.59 6.54 2.35
C GLY A 51 -18.49 6.63 1.28
N ASP A 52 -17.39 7.32 1.58
CA ASP A 52 -16.30 7.54 0.63
C ASP A 52 -15.44 6.29 0.39
N PRO A 53 -14.77 6.19 -0.78
CA PRO A 53 -13.78 5.16 -1.03
C PRO A 53 -12.70 5.12 0.05
N CYS A 54 -12.19 3.93 0.34
CA CYS A 54 -11.09 3.70 1.28
C CYS A 54 -10.13 2.67 0.68
N TYR A 55 -8.89 3.09 0.46
CA TYR A 55 -7.85 2.26 -0.17
C TYR A 55 -6.80 1.71 0.80
N GLY A 56 -6.79 2.19 2.04
CA GLY A 56 -5.77 1.86 3.03
C GLY A 56 -5.87 2.73 4.28
N ALA A 57 -5.09 2.41 5.32
CA ALA A 57 -4.93 3.26 6.50
C ALA A 57 -4.29 4.64 6.19
N CYS A 58 -3.74 4.84 4.98
CA CYS A 58 -3.28 6.14 4.51
C CYS A 58 -4.42 7.09 4.07
N ASP A 59 -5.67 6.65 4.17
CA ASP A 59 -6.86 7.35 3.70
C ASP A 59 -7.96 7.31 4.78
N LEU A 60 -7.67 7.85 5.96
CA LEU A 60 -8.63 7.83 7.05
C LEU A 60 -9.81 8.78 6.78
N ALA A 61 -11.01 8.35 7.16
CA ALA A 61 -12.26 9.12 7.10
C ALA A 61 -12.32 10.17 8.23
N LEU A 62 -11.35 11.09 8.25
CA LEU A 62 -11.23 12.11 9.29
C LEU A 62 -12.38 13.11 9.27
N ASP A 63 -12.93 13.41 8.09
CA ASP A 63 -14.09 14.28 7.95
C ASP A 63 -15.32 13.66 8.63
N THR A 64 -15.53 12.34 8.45
CA THR A 64 -16.57 11.58 9.15
C THR A 64 -16.32 11.53 10.66
N LEU A 65 -15.06 11.39 11.08
CA LEU A 65 -14.66 11.38 12.49
C LEU A 65 -15.02 12.69 13.21
N THR A 66 -15.15 13.83 12.52
CA THR A 66 -15.58 15.10 13.16
C THR A 66 -16.96 15.02 13.81
N TYR A 67 -17.79 14.04 13.44
CA TYR A 67 -19.11 13.80 13.99
C TYR A 67 -19.14 12.66 15.03
N ALA A 68 -17.99 12.07 15.35
CA ALA A 68 -17.85 10.90 16.23
C ALA A 68 -16.75 11.08 17.28
N ASP A 69 -16.72 10.20 18.28
CA ASP A 69 -15.66 10.17 19.30
C ASP A 69 -14.48 9.28 18.87
N VAL A 70 -14.77 8.25 18.07
CA VAL A 70 -13.81 7.25 17.59
C VAL A 70 -14.15 6.81 16.17
N LEU A 71 -13.11 6.61 15.34
CA LEU A 71 -13.17 5.97 14.03
C LEU A 71 -12.72 4.51 14.15
N VAL A 72 -13.56 3.55 13.75
CA VAL A 72 -13.15 2.16 13.53
C VAL A 72 -12.83 1.98 12.05
N HIS A 73 -11.54 1.76 11.76
CA HIS A 73 -11.00 1.58 10.42
C HIS A 73 -10.71 0.10 10.14
N PHE A 74 -11.45 -0.48 9.21
CA PHE A 74 -11.39 -1.92 8.94
C PHE A 74 -10.37 -2.28 7.84
N GLY A 75 -9.82 -3.49 7.93
CA GLY A 75 -9.03 -4.14 6.88
C GLY A 75 -7.54 -3.85 6.88
N HIS A 76 -7.08 -2.75 7.50
CA HIS A 76 -5.69 -2.32 7.43
C HIS A 76 -5.06 -2.12 8.80
N ALA A 77 -3.75 -2.39 8.88
CA ALA A 77 -2.89 -1.97 9.98
C ALA A 77 -2.56 -0.47 9.86
N PRO A 78 -2.24 0.21 10.98
CA PRO A 78 -1.88 1.62 10.97
C PRO A 78 -0.65 1.88 10.09
N VAL A 79 -0.72 2.95 9.28
CA VAL A 79 0.46 3.55 8.62
C VAL A 79 1.00 4.77 9.40
N GLU A 80 0.24 5.19 10.39
CA GLU A 80 0.56 6.22 11.38
C GLU A 80 -0.40 5.99 12.58
N GLU A 81 0.13 6.04 13.79
CA GLU A 81 -0.71 5.97 14.99
C GLU A 81 -1.48 7.28 15.14
N ARG A 82 -2.80 7.17 15.38
CA ARG A 82 -3.65 8.34 15.57
C ARG A 82 -4.57 8.15 16.77
N PRO A 83 -4.65 9.14 17.68
CA PRO A 83 -5.68 9.16 18.71
C PRO A 83 -7.07 9.04 18.09
N HIS A 84 -8.00 8.43 18.81
CA HIS A 84 -9.40 8.27 18.38
C HIS A 84 -9.59 7.39 17.14
N VAL A 85 -8.58 6.61 16.73
CA VAL A 85 -8.70 5.64 15.64
C VAL A 85 -8.42 4.24 16.17
N ILE A 86 -9.37 3.34 15.95
CA ILE A 86 -9.28 1.90 16.20
C ILE A 86 -9.05 1.23 14.86
N TYR A 87 -7.85 0.68 14.67
CA TYR A 87 -7.54 -0.15 13.51
C TYR A 87 -7.99 -1.59 13.75
N GLU A 88 -8.68 -2.17 12.77
CA GLU A 88 -9.16 -3.55 12.76
C GLU A 88 -8.68 -4.28 11.50
N PRO A 89 -7.41 -4.75 11.44
CA PRO A 89 -6.90 -5.48 10.29
C PRO A 89 -7.65 -6.80 10.09
N VAL A 90 -8.00 -7.11 8.84
CA VAL A 90 -8.63 -8.40 8.52
C VAL A 90 -7.56 -9.43 8.23
N ARG A 91 -7.65 -10.56 8.94
CA ARG A 91 -6.78 -11.72 8.79
C ARG A 91 -7.43 -12.75 7.88
N ILE A 92 -6.65 -13.34 7.00
CA ILE A 92 -7.10 -14.40 6.09
C ILE A 92 -6.15 -15.58 6.21
N ASP A 93 -6.70 -16.71 6.64
CA ASP A 93 -5.98 -17.96 6.76
C ASP A 93 -5.80 -18.64 5.40
N PHE A 94 -4.71 -19.39 5.27
CA PHE A 94 -4.47 -20.34 4.19
C PHE A 94 -3.66 -21.52 4.73
N ASP A 95 -3.64 -22.63 3.99
CA ASP A 95 -2.82 -23.78 4.34
C ASP A 95 -1.34 -23.52 4.02
N VAL A 96 -0.49 -23.49 5.05
CA VAL A 96 0.96 -23.25 4.90
C VAL A 96 1.66 -24.29 4.02
N ASN A 97 1.06 -25.46 3.78
CA ASN A 97 1.56 -26.41 2.78
C ASN A 97 1.63 -25.84 1.36
N ALA A 98 0.91 -24.75 1.07
CA ALA A 98 1.03 -24.01 -0.18
C ALA A 98 2.48 -23.55 -0.46
N LEU A 99 3.30 -23.34 0.58
CA LEU A 99 4.71 -22.98 0.45
C LEU A 99 5.54 -24.03 -0.31
N SER A 100 5.11 -25.29 -0.33
CA SER A 100 5.74 -26.35 -1.14
C SER A 100 5.89 -25.97 -2.61
N ARG A 101 4.98 -25.13 -3.14
CA ARG A 101 5.00 -24.66 -4.53
C ARG A 101 6.15 -23.71 -4.83
N ALA A 102 6.62 -22.96 -3.82
CA ALA A 102 7.73 -22.03 -3.98
C ALA A 102 9.10 -22.71 -3.80
N LEU A 103 9.19 -23.82 -3.04
CA LEU A 103 10.46 -24.48 -2.72
C LEU A 103 11.35 -24.78 -3.95
N PRO A 104 10.83 -25.31 -5.08
CA PRO A 104 11.66 -25.60 -6.26
C PRO A 104 12.23 -24.34 -6.94
N MET A 105 11.69 -23.16 -6.64
CA MET A 105 12.12 -21.88 -7.20
C MET A 105 13.10 -21.12 -6.31
N LEU A 106 13.32 -21.57 -5.08
CA LEU A 106 14.27 -20.95 -4.15
C LEU A 106 15.66 -21.49 -4.41
N GLU A 107 16.63 -20.60 -4.57
CA GLU A 107 18.03 -20.94 -4.85
C GLU A 107 18.92 -20.84 -3.60
N SER A 108 18.48 -20.06 -2.61
CA SER A 108 19.19 -19.79 -1.35
C SER A 108 18.62 -20.56 -0.17
N ARG A 109 19.50 -20.92 0.76
CA ARG A 109 19.13 -21.54 2.05
C ARG A 109 18.78 -20.53 3.12
N ARG A 110 19.03 -19.23 2.87
CA ARG A 110 18.65 -18.12 3.73
C ARG A 110 17.99 -17.06 2.87
N ILE A 111 16.72 -16.77 3.15
CA ILE A 111 15.89 -15.87 2.33
C ILE A 111 15.20 -14.81 3.20
N GLY A 112 14.86 -13.66 2.63
CA GLY A 112 13.92 -12.73 3.24
C GLY A 112 12.49 -13.27 3.10
N LEU A 113 11.66 -13.13 4.14
CA LEU A 113 10.25 -13.50 4.09
C LEU A 113 9.38 -12.28 4.35
N VAL A 114 8.51 -11.98 3.38
CA VAL A 114 7.58 -10.84 3.47
C VAL A 114 6.19 -11.19 2.96
N THR A 115 5.19 -10.46 3.45
CA THR A 115 3.79 -10.66 3.10
C THR A 115 2.98 -9.37 3.26
N THR A 116 1.68 -9.43 3.02
CA THR A 116 0.76 -8.31 3.28
C THR A 116 0.06 -8.49 4.63
N VAL A 117 -0.57 -7.42 5.12
CA VAL A 117 -1.25 -7.41 6.44
C VAL A 117 -2.22 -8.58 6.64
N GLN A 118 -2.85 -9.06 5.57
CA GLN A 118 -3.87 -10.12 5.62
C GLN A 118 -3.31 -11.48 6.04
N HIS A 119 -2.02 -11.73 5.83
CA HIS A 119 -1.36 -13.00 6.14
C HIS A 119 -0.23 -12.87 7.15
N ALA A 120 0.03 -11.65 7.64
CA ALA A 120 1.14 -11.39 8.55
C ALA A 120 1.05 -12.18 9.86
N HIS A 121 -0.17 -12.56 10.29
CA HIS A 121 -0.37 -13.45 11.45
C HIS A 121 0.14 -14.88 11.22
N LEU A 122 0.31 -15.32 9.96
CA LEU A 122 0.85 -16.63 9.60
C LEU A 122 2.38 -16.62 9.38
N ILE A 123 3.03 -15.47 9.44
CA ILE A 123 4.45 -15.35 9.05
C ILE A 123 5.38 -16.26 9.88
N GLY A 124 5.07 -16.48 11.16
CA GLY A 124 5.80 -17.43 12.00
C GLY A 124 5.62 -18.88 11.58
N ALA A 125 4.39 -19.27 11.18
CA ALA A 125 4.10 -20.60 10.67
C ALA A 125 4.76 -20.85 9.30
N MET A 126 4.79 -19.83 8.44
CA MET A 126 5.53 -19.86 7.18
C MET A 126 7.02 -20.08 7.40
N ALA A 127 7.63 -19.35 8.36
CA ALA A 127 9.04 -19.50 8.69
C ALA A 127 9.36 -20.89 9.26
N ALA A 128 8.51 -21.43 10.13
CA ALA A 128 8.66 -22.79 10.65
C ALA A 128 8.61 -23.84 9.53
N TYR A 129 7.63 -23.73 8.62
CA TYR A 129 7.52 -24.61 7.46
C TYR A 129 8.78 -24.57 6.58
N LEU A 130 9.31 -23.38 6.30
CA LEU A 130 10.54 -23.22 5.53
C LEU A 130 11.74 -23.85 6.25
N ALA A 131 11.83 -23.69 7.58
CA ALA A 131 12.90 -24.26 8.39
C ALA A 131 12.89 -25.80 8.37
N GLU A 132 11.70 -26.44 8.41
CA GLU A 132 11.54 -27.89 8.25
C GLU A 132 12.06 -28.40 6.89
N HIS A 133 12.05 -27.54 5.87
CA HIS A 133 12.59 -27.82 4.54
C HIS A 133 14.04 -27.34 4.37
N GLY A 134 14.70 -26.95 5.48
CA GLY A 134 16.09 -26.52 5.51
C GLY A 134 16.33 -25.15 4.89
N ILE A 135 15.39 -24.22 5.04
CA ILE A 135 15.47 -22.83 4.58
C ILE A 135 15.27 -21.89 5.78
N GLU A 136 16.28 -21.06 6.08
CA GLU A 136 16.21 -19.99 7.08
C GLU A 136 15.44 -18.79 6.52
N ALA A 137 14.29 -18.47 7.11
CA ALA A 137 13.49 -17.30 6.75
C ALA A 137 13.81 -16.10 7.67
N VAL A 138 14.35 -15.04 7.09
CA VAL A 138 14.66 -13.78 7.76
C VAL A 138 13.44 -12.87 7.68
N ILE A 139 12.87 -12.55 8.84
CA ILE A 139 11.74 -11.63 8.96
C ILE A 139 12.25 -10.35 9.62
N ALA A 140 12.22 -9.24 8.87
CA ALA A 140 12.59 -7.95 9.43
C ALA A 140 11.49 -7.39 10.36
N PRO A 141 11.86 -6.59 11.37
CA PRO A 141 10.88 -5.85 12.15
C PRO A 141 10.13 -4.84 11.27
N GLY A 142 8.96 -4.41 11.75
CA GLY A 142 8.21 -3.33 11.13
C GLY A 142 8.89 -1.97 11.27
N ASP A 143 8.42 -0.99 10.49
CA ASP A 143 8.78 0.43 10.59
C ASP A 143 7.55 1.29 10.95
N GLY A 144 7.69 2.62 10.95
CA GLY A 144 6.59 3.52 11.29
C GLY A 144 5.36 3.41 10.36
N ARG A 145 5.53 2.93 9.13
CA ARG A 145 4.45 2.81 8.14
C ARG A 145 3.91 1.40 8.00
N THR A 146 4.72 0.41 8.33
CA THR A 146 4.41 -1.02 8.36
C THR A 146 4.86 -1.59 9.71
N PRO A 147 4.07 -1.43 10.78
CA PRO A 147 4.52 -1.78 12.13
C PRO A 147 4.58 -3.29 12.39
N ILE A 148 4.04 -4.12 11.49
CA ILE A 148 4.01 -5.57 11.65
C ILE A 148 5.25 -6.20 10.99
N PRO A 149 6.00 -7.08 11.67
CA PRO A 149 7.16 -7.76 11.10
C PRO A 149 6.87 -8.45 9.76
N GLY A 150 7.77 -8.26 8.79
CA GLY A 150 7.67 -8.80 7.43
C GLY A 150 6.49 -8.25 6.60
N GLN A 151 5.74 -7.27 7.08
CA GLN A 151 4.69 -6.63 6.31
C GLN A 151 5.30 -5.68 5.27
N VAL A 152 4.84 -5.78 4.03
CA VAL A 152 5.08 -4.76 2.99
C VAL A 152 3.78 -4.07 2.59
N LEU A 153 3.92 -2.88 2.02
CA LEU A 153 2.84 -2.15 1.35
C LEU A 153 3.25 -1.83 -0.07
N GLY A 154 2.29 -1.47 -0.91
CA GLY A 154 2.58 -0.99 -2.25
C GLY A 154 3.34 0.34 -2.32
N CYS A 155 3.69 0.92 -1.18
CA CYS A 155 4.45 2.16 -1.07
C CYS A 155 5.57 2.08 -0.03
N ASN A 156 5.85 0.91 0.54
CA ASN A 156 6.90 0.74 1.53
C ASN A 156 7.41 -0.71 1.47
N PHE A 157 8.68 -0.85 1.12
CA PHE A 157 9.40 -2.12 1.01
C PHE A 157 10.55 -2.19 2.05
N VAL A 158 10.47 -1.41 3.13
CA VAL A 158 11.51 -1.33 4.17
C VAL A 158 11.73 -2.69 4.83
N ALA A 159 10.65 -3.40 5.17
CA ALA A 159 10.76 -4.75 5.74
C ALA A 159 11.52 -5.72 4.80
N ALA A 160 11.28 -5.65 3.49
CA ALA A 160 11.99 -6.48 2.53
C ALA A 160 13.49 -6.12 2.47
N ARG A 161 13.81 -4.82 2.40
CA ARG A 161 15.19 -4.31 2.38
C ARG A 161 15.95 -4.68 3.66
N ALA A 162 15.30 -4.56 4.81
CA ALA A 162 15.90 -4.82 6.12
C ALA A 162 16.21 -6.31 6.38
N THR A 163 15.71 -7.24 5.54
CA THR A 163 16.15 -8.65 5.61
C THR A 163 17.62 -8.82 5.24
N GLY A 164 18.16 -7.91 4.41
CA GLY A 164 19.52 -8.01 3.86
C GLY A 164 19.77 -9.28 3.06
N ALA A 165 18.72 -9.95 2.58
CA ALA A 165 18.82 -11.20 1.83
C ALA A 165 18.89 -10.94 0.31
N ASP A 166 19.71 -11.71 -0.38
CA ASP A 166 19.84 -11.67 -1.85
C ASP A 166 18.68 -12.37 -2.57
N GLU A 167 17.89 -13.17 -1.84
CA GLU A 167 16.66 -13.80 -2.31
C GLU A 167 15.53 -13.57 -1.29
N ILE A 168 14.35 -13.23 -1.79
CA ILE A 168 13.16 -12.90 -0.99
C ILE A 168 11.96 -13.71 -1.49
N LEU A 169 11.25 -14.35 -0.57
CA LEU A 169 9.93 -14.92 -0.80
C LEU A 169 8.85 -13.93 -0.36
N PHE A 170 8.02 -13.51 -1.32
CA PHE A 170 6.77 -12.82 -1.06
C PHE A 170 5.61 -13.83 -1.09
N VAL A 171 4.83 -13.89 -0.01
CA VAL A 171 3.60 -14.71 0.04
C VAL A 171 2.38 -13.79 0.03
N GLY A 172 1.54 -13.91 -0.99
CA GLY A 172 0.33 -13.10 -1.14
C GLY A 172 -0.14 -13.03 -2.58
N THR A 173 -1.30 -12.41 -2.79
CA THR A 173 -1.90 -12.32 -4.13
C THR A 173 -1.33 -11.15 -4.95
N GLY A 174 -1.35 -11.33 -6.27
CA GLY A 174 -0.96 -10.30 -7.24
C GLY A 174 0.55 -10.07 -7.36
N VAL A 175 0.93 -9.29 -8.37
CA VAL A 175 2.35 -9.13 -8.79
C VAL A 175 2.96 -7.77 -8.43
N PHE A 176 2.16 -6.82 -7.94
CA PHE A 176 2.64 -5.46 -7.69
C PHE A 176 3.67 -5.39 -6.55
N HIS A 177 3.34 -5.93 -5.37
CA HIS A 177 4.26 -5.96 -4.23
C HIS A 177 5.59 -6.66 -4.56
N PRO A 178 5.61 -7.89 -5.12
CA PRO A 178 6.88 -8.56 -5.42
C PRO A 178 7.69 -7.85 -6.51
N THR A 179 7.05 -7.21 -7.49
CA THR A 179 7.72 -6.33 -8.47
C THR A 179 8.39 -5.14 -7.78
N GLY A 180 7.68 -4.51 -6.85
CA GLY A 180 8.22 -3.38 -6.09
C GLY A 180 9.36 -3.77 -5.15
N ILE A 181 9.27 -4.95 -4.52
CA ILE A 181 10.36 -5.53 -3.72
C ILE A 181 11.62 -5.67 -4.57
N GLN A 182 11.51 -6.30 -5.75
CA GLN A 182 12.68 -6.49 -6.61
C GLN A 182 13.33 -5.17 -7.03
N LEU A 183 12.54 -4.12 -7.32
CA LEU A 183 13.08 -2.79 -7.63
C LEU A 183 13.72 -2.13 -6.41
N ALA A 184 13.13 -2.28 -5.23
CA ALA A 184 13.56 -1.63 -4.01
C ALA A 184 14.80 -2.26 -3.36
N THR A 185 15.03 -3.56 -3.59
CA THR A 185 16.11 -4.34 -2.96
C THR A 185 17.16 -4.83 -3.96
N ARG A 186 16.82 -4.91 -5.26
CA ARG A 186 17.61 -5.59 -6.30
C ARG A 186 17.82 -7.09 -6.06
N ALA A 187 17.17 -7.67 -5.05
CA ALA A 187 17.22 -9.09 -4.74
C ALA A 187 16.45 -9.92 -5.77
N ARG A 188 16.75 -11.21 -5.84
CA ARG A 188 15.89 -12.19 -6.50
C ARG A 188 14.59 -12.32 -5.71
N VAL A 189 13.44 -12.27 -6.37
CA VAL A 189 12.14 -12.37 -5.68
C VAL A 189 11.33 -13.52 -6.26
N VAL A 190 10.90 -14.42 -5.38
CA VAL A 190 9.88 -15.43 -5.67
C VAL A 190 8.56 -14.93 -5.09
N ALA A 191 7.51 -14.90 -5.90
CA ALA A 191 6.16 -14.60 -5.46
C ALA A 191 5.33 -15.89 -5.42
N LEU A 192 4.60 -16.10 -4.33
CA LEU A 192 3.66 -17.21 -4.17
C LEU A 192 2.28 -16.67 -3.85
N ASP A 193 1.29 -17.00 -4.69
CA ASP A 193 -0.12 -16.86 -4.34
C ASP A 193 -0.56 -18.11 -3.55
N PRO A 194 -0.86 -17.98 -2.24
CA PRO A 194 -1.17 -19.14 -1.40
C PRO A 194 -2.55 -19.75 -1.69
N PHE A 195 -3.40 -19.08 -2.47
CA PHE A 195 -4.75 -19.56 -2.79
C PHE A 195 -4.80 -20.30 -4.12
N THR A 196 -4.07 -19.81 -5.13
CA THR A 196 -3.98 -20.48 -6.43
C THR A 196 -2.84 -21.50 -6.48
N GLY A 197 -1.85 -21.36 -5.60
CA GLY A 197 -0.61 -22.16 -5.63
C GLY A 197 0.35 -21.75 -6.74
N GLU A 198 0.08 -20.64 -7.44
CA GLU A 198 0.96 -20.09 -8.46
C GLU A 198 2.21 -19.50 -7.80
N ALA A 199 3.37 -20.06 -8.14
CA ALA A 199 4.68 -19.53 -7.76
C ALA A 199 5.43 -19.06 -9.01
N GLN A 200 6.11 -17.90 -8.92
CA GLN A 200 6.90 -17.37 -10.03
C GLN A 200 8.10 -16.55 -9.56
N VAL A 201 9.16 -16.57 -10.37
CA VAL A 201 10.28 -15.62 -10.23
C VAL A 201 9.88 -14.30 -10.90
N VAL A 202 10.09 -13.21 -10.19
CA VAL A 202 9.62 -11.88 -10.58
C VAL A 202 10.56 -11.24 -11.60
N ASP A 203 9.98 -10.59 -12.61
CA ASP A 203 10.70 -9.80 -13.63
C ASP A 203 10.18 -8.35 -13.67
N ALA A 204 10.78 -7.50 -12.85
CA ALA A 204 10.45 -6.08 -12.76
C ALA A 204 10.96 -5.26 -13.96
N SER A 205 11.83 -5.84 -14.81
CA SER A 205 12.31 -5.15 -16.03
C SER A 205 11.14 -4.81 -16.97
N ARG A 206 10.06 -5.59 -16.91
CA ARG A 206 8.81 -5.31 -17.64
C ARG A 206 8.17 -4.01 -17.20
N LEU A 207 8.12 -3.74 -15.89
CA LEU A 207 7.60 -2.49 -15.36
C LEU A 207 8.50 -1.33 -15.81
N VAL A 208 9.82 -1.44 -15.62
CA VAL A 208 10.79 -0.39 -16.00
C VAL A 208 10.68 -0.02 -17.48
N ARG A 209 10.57 -1.01 -18.39
CA ARG A 209 10.36 -0.76 -19.83
C ARG A 209 9.06 0.00 -20.11
N ARG A 210 7.96 -0.36 -19.45
CA ARG A 210 6.69 0.36 -19.59
C ARG A 210 6.81 1.79 -19.09
N ARG A 211 7.50 1.99 -17.97
CA ARG A 211 7.74 3.31 -17.39
C ARG A 211 8.62 4.20 -18.27
N ALA A 212 9.64 3.64 -18.92
CA ALA A 212 10.42 4.36 -19.94
C ALA A 212 9.53 4.91 -21.07
N ALA A 213 8.57 4.11 -21.56
CA ALA A 213 7.63 4.58 -22.57
C ALA A 213 6.69 5.68 -22.07
N VAL A 214 6.29 5.65 -20.79
CA VAL A 214 5.48 6.73 -20.18
C VAL A 214 6.29 8.02 -20.05
N MET A 215 7.55 7.93 -19.62
CA MET A 215 8.45 9.08 -19.55
C MET A 215 8.70 9.70 -20.91
N ALA A 216 8.96 8.88 -21.94
CA ALA A 216 9.15 9.36 -23.31
C ALA A 216 7.93 10.14 -23.82
N LYS A 217 6.71 9.69 -23.49
CA LYS A 217 5.47 10.43 -23.84
C LYS A 217 5.31 11.75 -23.06
N ALA A 218 5.90 11.84 -21.87
CA ALA A 218 5.80 13.02 -21.01
C ALA A 218 6.90 14.07 -21.28
N GLN A 219 8.00 13.68 -21.93
CA GLN A 219 9.21 14.49 -22.12
C GLN A 219 8.90 15.92 -22.64
N ASP A 220 8.04 16.00 -23.65
CA ASP A 220 7.71 17.25 -24.34
C ASP A 220 6.39 17.89 -23.87
N ALA A 221 5.84 17.45 -22.73
CA ALA A 221 4.60 18.02 -22.20
C ALA A 221 4.76 19.54 -21.95
N ALA A 222 3.82 20.34 -22.47
CA ALA A 222 3.86 21.81 -22.31
C ALA A 222 3.70 22.24 -20.84
N SER A 223 2.99 21.45 -20.03
CA SER A 223 2.77 21.68 -18.61
C SER A 223 2.66 20.35 -17.84
N PHE A 224 3.09 20.38 -16.58
CA PHE A 224 3.01 19.25 -15.64
C PHE A 224 2.15 19.62 -14.43
N GLY A 225 1.16 18.80 -14.13
CA GLY A 225 0.41 18.87 -12.87
C GLY A 225 1.05 17.99 -11.80
N ILE A 226 1.66 18.58 -10.76
CA ILE A 226 2.21 17.85 -9.63
C ILE A 226 1.10 17.63 -8.60
N ILE A 227 0.58 16.40 -8.55
CA ILE A 227 -0.52 16.00 -7.70
C ILE A 227 -0.05 15.85 -6.25
N VAL A 228 -0.70 16.55 -5.33
CA VAL A 228 -0.60 16.38 -3.89
C VAL A 228 -1.93 15.86 -3.37
N SER A 229 -1.95 14.64 -2.84
CA SER A 229 -3.17 14.13 -2.21
C SER A 229 -3.39 14.80 -0.86
N THR A 230 -4.65 15.11 -0.53
CA THR A 230 -5.03 15.54 0.82
C THR A 230 -5.37 14.36 1.76
N LYS A 231 -5.23 13.11 1.30
CA LYS A 231 -5.38 11.89 2.12
C LYS A 231 -4.39 11.85 3.28
N SER A 232 -4.85 11.40 4.45
CA SER A 232 -4.17 11.57 5.75
C SER A 232 -2.71 11.08 5.74
N GLY A 233 -2.45 9.93 5.12
CA GLY A 233 -1.13 9.32 5.01
C GLY A 233 -0.47 9.42 3.63
N GLN A 234 -0.93 10.34 2.77
CA GLN A 234 -0.42 10.55 1.40
C GLN A 234 0.05 11.99 1.11
N GLN A 235 0.02 12.88 2.11
CA GLN A 235 0.40 14.28 1.89
C GLN A 235 1.92 14.44 1.79
N ARG A 236 2.45 14.68 0.57
CA ARG A 236 3.88 14.94 0.32
C ARG A 236 4.15 16.34 -0.22
N MET A 237 3.58 17.37 0.43
CA MET A 237 3.68 18.77 -0.02
C MET A 237 5.13 19.27 -0.15
N ALA A 238 6.03 18.88 0.78
CA ALA A 238 7.44 19.27 0.71
C ALA A 238 8.12 18.70 -0.55
N LEU A 239 7.89 17.42 -0.85
CA LEU A 239 8.38 16.78 -2.08
C LEU A 239 7.79 17.47 -3.30
N ALA A 240 6.49 17.72 -3.32
CA ALA A 240 5.82 18.37 -4.45
C ALA A 240 6.38 19.77 -4.74
N ARG A 241 6.64 20.59 -3.69
CA ARG A 241 7.29 21.90 -3.84
C ARG A 241 8.70 21.79 -4.43
N ARG A 242 9.49 20.80 -3.97
CA ARG A 242 10.82 20.53 -4.54
C ARG A 242 10.71 20.16 -6.01
N LEU A 243 9.80 19.26 -6.39
CA LEU A 243 9.61 18.86 -7.78
C LEU A 243 9.16 20.05 -8.64
N ALA A 244 8.26 20.90 -8.12
CA ALA A 244 7.82 22.10 -8.83
C ALA A 244 8.99 23.05 -9.15
N SER A 245 9.98 23.16 -8.26
CA SER A 245 11.17 23.99 -8.52
C SER A 245 12.13 23.42 -9.58
N LEU A 246 11.94 22.19 -10.06
CA LEU A 246 12.79 21.59 -11.10
C LEU A 246 12.41 22.02 -12.52
N SER A 247 11.27 22.67 -12.72
CA SER A 247 10.77 23.05 -14.05
C SER A 247 9.74 24.16 -13.97
N ASP A 248 9.93 25.23 -14.76
CA ASP A 248 8.96 26.33 -14.88
C ASP A 248 7.62 25.90 -15.50
N ARG A 249 7.54 24.68 -16.03
CA ARG A 249 6.32 24.07 -16.58
C ARG A 249 5.50 23.32 -15.52
N ALA A 250 5.96 23.24 -14.27
CA ALA A 250 5.36 22.39 -13.25
C ALA A 250 4.52 23.18 -12.23
N PHE A 251 3.29 22.74 -12.00
CA PHE A 251 2.31 23.41 -11.16
C PHE A 251 1.77 22.46 -10.09
N LEU A 252 1.62 22.94 -8.86
CA LEU A 252 1.04 22.15 -7.77
C LEU A 252 -0.48 22.02 -7.95
N VAL A 253 -0.99 20.80 -7.79
CA VAL A 253 -2.42 20.48 -7.88
C VAL A 253 -2.80 19.65 -6.65
N THR A 254 -3.72 20.14 -5.83
CA THR A 254 -4.22 19.38 -4.67
C THR A 254 -5.49 18.61 -5.03
N MET A 255 -5.58 17.33 -4.65
CA MET A 255 -6.78 16.52 -4.85
C MET A 255 -7.01 15.61 -3.65
N ARG A 256 -8.27 15.41 -3.22
CA ARG A 256 -8.58 14.34 -2.25
C ARG A 256 -8.60 13.00 -2.97
N GLU A 257 -9.49 12.88 -3.95
CA GLU A 257 -9.57 11.72 -4.83
C GLU A 257 -8.81 11.99 -6.13
N VAL A 258 -7.81 11.14 -6.43
CA VAL A 258 -6.99 11.28 -7.63
C VAL A 258 -7.61 10.42 -8.72
N SER A 259 -8.51 11.04 -9.50
CA SER A 259 -9.30 10.33 -10.50
C SER A 259 -8.88 10.71 -11.94
N PRO A 260 -8.98 9.77 -12.89
CA PRO A 260 -8.73 10.08 -14.30
C PRO A 260 -9.60 11.22 -14.84
N ALA A 261 -10.88 11.27 -14.46
CA ALA A 261 -11.81 12.32 -14.89
C ALA A 261 -11.38 13.70 -14.37
N GLY A 262 -11.14 13.83 -13.06
CA GLY A 262 -10.74 15.12 -12.48
C GLY A 262 -9.40 15.62 -13.03
N MET A 263 -8.46 14.73 -13.30
CA MET A 263 -7.20 15.09 -13.95
C MET A 263 -7.37 15.37 -15.46
N LEU A 264 -8.33 14.76 -16.15
CA LEU A 264 -8.60 15.11 -17.55
C LEU A 264 -9.13 16.53 -17.67
N ASP A 265 -10.07 16.91 -16.80
CA ASP A 265 -10.70 18.24 -16.80
C ASP A 265 -9.71 19.39 -16.54
N LEU A 266 -8.61 19.12 -15.83
CA LEU A 266 -7.55 20.09 -15.55
C LEU A 266 -6.62 20.37 -16.75
N GLY A 267 -6.54 19.45 -17.72
CA GLY A 267 -5.89 19.71 -19.01
C GLY A 267 -4.37 19.84 -19.04
N PHE A 268 -3.63 19.38 -18.01
CA PHE A 268 -2.16 19.33 -18.07
C PHE A 268 -1.66 18.28 -19.07
N GLY A 269 -0.53 18.54 -19.73
CA GLY A 269 0.05 17.62 -20.73
C GLY A 269 0.59 16.32 -20.15
N ALA A 270 1.05 16.36 -18.90
CA ALA A 270 1.41 15.20 -18.10
C ALA A 270 1.22 15.51 -16.62
N TYR A 271 1.24 14.47 -15.78
CA TYR A 271 1.13 14.61 -14.33
C TYR A 271 2.29 13.96 -13.61
N VAL A 272 2.63 14.49 -12.44
CA VAL A 272 3.59 13.91 -11.51
C VAL A 272 2.86 13.57 -10.22
N ASN A 273 2.80 12.29 -9.89
CA ASN A 273 2.03 11.77 -8.78
C ASN A 273 2.87 11.76 -7.49
N THR A 274 2.61 12.68 -6.57
CA THR A 274 3.15 12.62 -5.20
C THR A 274 2.16 11.99 -4.20
N ALA A 275 1.05 11.41 -4.66
CA ALA A 275 0.08 10.69 -3.84
C ALA A 275 0.47 9.20 -3.68
N CYS A 276 -0.49 8.28 -3.75
CA CYS A 276 -0.25 6.83 -3.74
C CYS A 276 0.56 6.38 -4.98
N PRO A 277 1.72 5.72 -4.83
CA PRO A 277 2.58 5.33 -5.97
C PRO A 277 1.86 4.39 -6.95
N ARG A 278 0.94 3.56 -6.47
CA ARG A 278 0.15 2.62 -7.30
C ARG A 278 -0.63 3.34 -8.41
N LEU A 279 -1.00 4.61 -8.23
CA LEU A 279 -1.70 5.38 -9.26
C LEU A 279 -0.88 5.53 -10.54
N ALA A 280 0.43 5.74 -10.41
CA ALA A 280 1.34 5.89 -11.55
C ALA A 280 1.80 4.54 -12.11
N TYR A 281 1.80 3.48 -11.30
CA TYR A 281 2.28 2.16 -11.73
C TYR A 281 1.15 1.25 -12.22
N ASP A 282 0.23 0.87 -11.34
CA ASP A 282 -0.87 -0.07 -11.64
C ASP A 282 -1.97 0.62 -12.45
N ASP A 283 -2.39 1.81 -12.03
CA ASP A 283 -3.54 2.49 -12.60
C ASP A 283 -3.21 3.33 -13.84
N GLN A 284 -1.95 3.38 -14.28
CA GLN A 284 -1.52 4.14 -15.46
C GLN A 284 -2.42 3.86 -16.68
N VAL A 285 -2.88 2.63 -16.85
CA VAL A 285 -3.75 2.23 -17.97
C VAL A 285 -5.14 2.91 -17.95
N ARG A 286 -5.56 3.43 -16.79
CA ARG A 286 -6.81 4.16 -16.60
C ARG A 286 -6.68 5.65 -16.93
N PHE A 287 -5.45 6.16 -17.00
CA PHE A 287 -5.18 7.56 -17.30
C PHE A 287 -4.88 7.73 -18.80
N PRO A 288 -5.60 8.61 -19.51
CA PRO A 288 -5.37 8.85 -20.94
C PRO A 288 -4.09 9.67 -21.20
N PHE A 289 -3.44 10.17 -20.15
CA PHE A 289 -2.21 10.96 -20.18
C PHE A 289 -1.09 10.28 -19.36
N PRO A 290 0.18 10.67 -19.58
CA PRO A 290 1.29 10.19 -18.76
C PRO A 290 1.15 10.61 -17.29
N VAL A 291 1.27 9.65 -16.38
CA VAL A 291 1.37 9.91 -14.94
C VAL A 291 2.71 9.39 -14.45
N LEU A 292 3.60 10.30 -14.11
CA LEU A 292 4.96 10.06 -13.65
C LEU A 292 4.99 9.90 -12.13
N THR A 293 6.00 9.21 -11.63
CA THR A 293 6.40 9.22 -10.23
C THR A 293 7.46 10.29 -9.97
N PRO A 294 7.74 10.64 -8.71
CA PRO A 294 8.80 11.58 -8.37
C PRO A 294 10.17 11.20 -8.97
N PRO A 295 10.69 9.95 -8.85
CA PRO A 295 11.98 9.60 -9.45
C PRO A 295 12.00 9.72 -10.98
N GLU A 296 10.88 9.42 -11.64
CA GLU A 296 10.77 9.54 -13.10
C GLU A 296 10.75 11.00 -13.56
N PHE A 297 10.08 11.89 -12.82
CA PHE A 297 10.13 13.31 -13.11
C PHE A 297 11.52 13.91 -12.86
N GLU A 298 12.22 13.44 -11.82
CA GLU A 298 13.64 13.79 -11.59
C GLU A 298 14.54 13.38 -12.77
N ILE A 299 14.29 12.22 -13.38
CA ILE A 299 15.02 11.75 -14.57
C ILE A 299 14.74 12.67 -15.76
N ILE A 300 13.47 13.02 -16.02
CA ILE A 300 13.08 13.93 -17.10
C ILE A 300 13.69 15.33 -16.92
N CYS A 301 13.76 15.81 -15.68
CA CYS A 301 14.40 17.08 -15.34
C CYS A 301 15.94 17.01 -15.30
N GLY A 302 16.55 15.84 -15.53
CA GLY A 302 18.00 15.67 -15.57
C GLY A 302 18.71 15.73 -14.20
N VAL A 303 17.97 15.63 -13.09
CA VAL A 303 18.55 15.64 -11.73
C VAL A 303 18.76 14.24 -11.15
N ARG A 304 18.30 13.20 -11.85
CA ARG A 304 18.55 11.79 -11.55
C ARG A 304 18.97 11.07 -12.83
N ALA A 305 20.00 10.22 -12.75
CA ALA A 305 20.40 9.37 -13.87
C ALA A 305 19.41 8.21 -14.07
N TRP A 306 19.23 7.75 -15.31
CA TRP A 306 18.38 6.60 -15.62
C TRP A 306 18.79 5.33 -14.87
N ASP A 307 20.10 5.09 -14.74
CA ASP A 307 20.64 3.92 -14.05
C ASP A 307 20.34 3.92 -12.54
N ASP A 308 19.95 5.08 -12.00
CA ASP A 308 19.49 5.27 -10.62
C ASP A 308 17.96 5.24 -10.50
N TYR A 309 17.26 4.60 -11.45
CA TYR A 309 15.81 4.40 -11.37
C TYR A 309 15.45 3.73 -10.04
N ALA A 310 14.48 4.32 -9.35
CA ALA A 310 13.97 3.85 -8.08
C ALA A 310 12.45 3.78 -8.11
N ILE A 311 11.89 2.80 -7.41
CA ILE A 311 10.45 2.77 -7.15
C ILE A 311 10.09 3.85 -6.12
N ASP A 312 8.97 4.53 -6.33
CA ASP A 312 8.49 5.55 -5.41
C ASP A 312 7.96 4.94 -4.09
N GLU A 313 8.48 5.42 -2.97
CA GLU A 313 8.17 4.92 -1.62
C GLU A 313 7.82 6.07 -0.66
N TYR A 314 7.05 5.72 0.36
CA TYR A 314 6.87 6.49 1.58
C TYR A 314 7.79 5.91 2.65
N LEU A 315 8.95 6.54 2.78
CA LEU A 315 9.91 6.23 3.83
C LEU A 315 9.61 7.13 5.04
N SER A 316 9.74 6.55 6.24
CA SER A 316 9.75 7.36 7.46
C SER A 316 11.00 8.26 7.42
N PRO A 317 10.91 9.54 7.79
CA PRO A 317 12.06 10.43 7.88
C PRO A 317 13.10 9.95 8.91
#